data_AF-A0A561SXL8-F1
#
_entry.id   AF-A0A561SXL8-F1
#
_cell.length_a   1.000
_cell.length_b   1.000
_cell.length_c   1.000
_cell.angle_alpha   90.00
_cell.angle_beta   90.00
_cell.angle_gamma   90.00
#
_symmetry.space_group_name_H-M   'P 1'
#
loop_
_entity.id
_entity.type
_entity.pdbx_description
1 polymer ?
#
loop_
_entity_poly.entity_id
_entity_poly.type
_entity_poly.pdbx_seq_one_letter_code
_entity_poly.pdbx_strand_id
1 'polypeptide(L)'
;MDYTLIGLVAAVALGLVVTSVATGRRDAERQMRRLALVERKLDEVLDHLGIEVPEPHLERVEALVAQGRTVQAVRVYREATGADLREAKEAVDRLGGRD
;
A
#
# COMPACT_ATOMS: atom_id res chain seq x y z
N MET A 1 19.77 -38.93 -29.86
CA MET A 1 20.60 -38.49 -28.72
C MET A 1 20.30 -37.04 -28.32
N ASP A 2 19.29 -36.43 -28.96
CA ASP A 2 19.13 -34.97 -28.96
C ASP A 2 18.16 -34.47 -27.88
N TYR A 3 17.13 -35.27 -27.55
CA TYR A 3 16.15 -34.91 -26.51
C TYR A 3 16.68 -35.05 -25.08
N THR A 4 17.64 -35.94 -24.84
CA THR A 4 18.27 -36.12 -23.53
C THR A 4 19.15 -34.93 -23.16
N LEU A 5 19.82 -34.34 -24.16
CA LEU A 5 20.63 -33.13 -23.98
C LEU A 5 19.75 -31.90 -23.73
N ILE A 6 18.67 -31.74 -24.51
CA ILE A 6 17.70 -30.65 -24.34
C ILE A 6 17.02 -30.73 -22.96
N GLY A 7 16.61 -31.94 -22.53
CA GLY A 7 16.01 -32.15 -21.21
C GLY A 7 16.95 -31.80 -20.06
N LEU A 8 18.24 -32.12 -20.18
CA LEU A 8 19.25 -31.80 -19.16
C LEU A 8 19.51 -30.29 -19.08
N VAL A 9 19.63 -29.61 -20.22
CA VAL A 9 19.79 -28.15 -20.26
C VAL A 9 18.57 -27.44 -19.67
N ALA A 10 17.36 -27.91 -20.00
CA ALA A 10 16.13 -27.36 -19.44
C ALA A 10 16.05 -27.54 -17.91
N ALA A 11 16.43 -28.72 -17.39
CA ALA A 11 16.45 -28.98 -15.95
C ALA A 11 17.47 -28.09 -15.21
N VAL A 12 18.65 -27.89 -15.78
CA VAL A 12 19.67 -26.98 -15.22
C VAL A 12 19.20 -25.54 -15.26
N ALA A 13 18.62 -25.08 -16.37
CA ALA A 13 18.06 -23.73 -16.47
C ALA A 13 16.93 -23.50 -15.46
N LEU A 14 16.04 -24.48 -15.29
CA LEU A 14 14.96 -24.42 -14.31
C LEU A 14 15.52 -24.37 -12.88
N GLY A 15 16.54 -25.17 -12.58
CA GLY A 15 17.24 -25.14 -11.30
C GLY A 15 17.90 -23.79 -11.01
N LEU A 16 18.55 -23.18 -11.99
CA LEU A 16 19.17 -21.85 -11.88
C LEU A 16 18.14 -20.73 -11.68
N VAL A 17 16.96 -20.84 -12.28
CA VAL A 17 15.84 -19.91 -12.06
C VAL A 17 15.24 -20.08 -10.65
N VAL A 18 15.10 -21.31 -10.16
CA VAL A 18 14.59 -21.58 -8.81
C VAL A 18 15.55 -21.04 -7.74
N THR A 19 16.86 -21.20 -7.92
CA THR A 19 17.85 -20.67 -6.97
C THR A 19 17.92 -19.15 -6.98
N SER A 20 17.72 -18.49 -8.13
CA SER A 20 17.69 -17.02 -8.20
C SER A 20 16.49 -16.43 -7.46
N VAL A 21 15.30 -17.03 -7.60
CA VAL A 21 14.08 -16.63 -6.86
C VAL A 21 14.21 -16.90 -5.36
N ALA A 22 14.86 -18.01 -4.98
CA ALA A 22 15.09 -18.35 -3.57
C ALA A 22 16.07 -17.38 -2.88
N THR A 23 16.98 -16.75 -3.63
CA THR A 23 17.99 -15.85 -3.08
C THR A 23 17.54 -14.38 -3.11
N GLY A 24 16.75 -13.96 -4.12
CA GLY A 24 16.25 -12.58 -4.27
C GLY A 24 15.19 -12.16 -3.25
N ARG A 25 14.58 -13.08 -2.50
CA ARG A 25 13.65 -12.74 -1.41
C ARG A 25 14.33 -12.12 -0.17
N ARG A 26 15.66 -12.17 -0.06
CA ARG A 26 16.40 -11.63 1.09
C ARG A 26 16.73 -10.14 1.00
N ASP A 27 16.61 -9.53 -0.18
CA ASP A 27 16.90 -8.09 -0.37
C ASP A 27 15.69 -7.17 -0.08
N ALA A 28 14.49 -7.74 -0.03
CA ALA A 28 13.26 -7.00 0.28
C ALA A 28 13.26 -6.40 1.71
N GLU A 29 14.02 -6.98 2.64
CA GLU A 29 14.08 -6.50 4.04
C GLU A 29 14.91 -5.23 4.23
N ARG A 30 15.80 -4.88 3.29
CA ARG A 30 16.62 -3.64 3.38
C ARG A 30 15.90 -2.42 2.83
N GLN A 31 15.11 -2.60 1.77
CA GLN A 31 14.38 -1.49 1.17
C GLN A 31 13.29 -0.96 2.11
N MET A 32 12.63 -1.84 2.88
CA MET A 32 11.58 -1.44 3.82
C MET A 32 12.10 -0.49 4.92
N ARG A 33 13.33 -0.70 5.41
CA ARG A 33 13.90 0.13 6.50
C ARG A 33 14.27 1.55 6.06
N ARG A 34 14.56 1.74 4.76
CA ARG A 34 14.80 3.08 4.22
C ARG A 34 13.51 3.87 4.08
N LEU A 35 12.38 3.22 3.77
CA LEU A 35 11.07 3.89 3.77
C LEU A 35 10.73 4.43 5.16
N ALA A 36 10.86 3.62 6.22
CA ALA A 36 10.51 4.06 7.58
C ALA A 36 11.29 5.29 8.08
N LEU A 37 12.56 5.43 7.68
CA LEU A 37 13.36 6.62 8.03
C LEU A 37 13.02 7.84 7.18
N VAL A 38 12.57 7.63 5.94
CA VAL A 38 12.10 8.71 5.08
C VAL A 38 10.76 9.21 5.57
N GLU A 39 9.83 8.32 5.92
CA GLU A 39 8.53 8.66 6.52
C GLU A 39 8.71 9.43 7.82
N ARG A 40 9.52 8.92 8.75
CA ARG A 40 9.77 9.60 10.04
C ARG A 40 10.40 10.99 9.88
N LYS A 41 11.31 11.16 8.91
CA LYS A 41 11.87 12.49 8.61
C LYS A 41 10.84 13.41 7.97
N LEU A 42 9.93 12.86 7.16
CA LEU A 42 8.85 13.63 6.56
C LEU A 42 7.91 14.14 7.65
N ASP A 43 7.52 13.28 8.60
CA ASP A 43 6.66 13.64 9.72
C ASP A 43 7.28 14.75 10.57
N GLU A 44 8.57 14.65 10.91
CA GLU A 44 9.29 15.69 11.67
C GLU A 44 9.37 17.03 10.91
N VAL A 45 9.50 17.00 9.58
CA VAL A 45 9.51 18.21 8.75
C VAL A 45 8.11 18.80 8.63
N LEU A 46 7.07 17.98 8.48
CA LEU A 46 5.68 18.42 8.41
C LEU A 46 5.24 19.10 9.71
N ASP A 47 5.58 18.51 10.86
CA ASP A 47 5.30 19.06 12.19
C ASP A 47 6.03 20.40 12.40
N HIS A 48 7.28 20.50 11.96
CA HIS A 48 8.05 21.74 12.04
C HIS A 48 7.52 22.87 11.13
N LEU A 49 6.90 22.53 10.00
CA LEU A 49 6.31 23.51 9.08
C LEU A 49 4.85 23.87 9.41
N GLY A 50 4.18 23.15 10.33
CA GLY A 50 2.78 23.39 10.67
C GLY A 50 1.81 23.16 9.51
N ILE A 51 2.17 22.26 8.59
CA ILE A 51 1.34 21.92 7.42
C ILE A 51 0.49 20.71 7.80
N GLU A 52 -0.80 20.93 8.06
CA GLU A 52 -1.78 19.86 8.00
C GLU A 52 -1.84 19.37 6.55
N VAL A 53 -1.33 18.16 6.30
CA VAL A 53 -1.42 17.55 4.97
C VAL A 53 -2.90 17.27 4.73
N PRO A 54 -3.57 18.00 3.82
CA PRO A 54 -4.95 17.71 3.49
C PRO A 54 -4.94 16.40 2.73
N GLU A 55 -5.57 15.36 3.27
CA GLU A 55 -5.67 14.06 2.61
C GLU A 55 -6.37 14.26 1.25
N PRO A 56 -5.65 14.16 0.10
CA PRO A 56 -6.13 14.62 -1.20
C PRO A 56 -7.33 13.84 -1.77
N HIS A 57 -7.82 12.87 -1.01
CA HIS A 57 -8.90 11.98 -1.38
C HIS A 57 -10.22 12.27 -0.64
N LEU A 58 -10.23 13.26 0.25
CA LEU A 58 -11.40 13.59 1.06
C LEU A 58 -12.51 14.30 0.30
N GLU A 59 -12.23 15.10 -0.74
CA GLU A 59 -13.27 15.85 -1.47
C GLU A 59 -14.40 14.94 -2.01
N ARG A 60 -14.04 13.78 -2.57
CA ARG A 60 -15.03 12.81 -3.06
C ARG A 60 -15.76 12.10 -1.91
N VAL A 61 -15.07 11.86 -0.79
CA VAL A 61 -15.66 11.25 0.41
C VAL A 61 -16.68 12.21 1.03
N GLU A 62 -16.32 13.49 1.19
CA GLU A 62 -17.18 14.56 1.69
C GLU A 62 -18.43 14.74 0.82
N ALA A 63 -18.29 14.75 -0.51
CA ALA A 63 -19.44 14.83 -1.40
C ALA A 63 -20.40 13.63 -1.23
N LEU A 64 -19.86 12.42 -1.03
CA LEU A 64 -20.66 11.22 -0.77
C LEU A 64 -21.33 11.26 0.61
N VAL A 65 -20.64 11.78 1.62
CA VAL A 65 -21.20 12.00 2.96
C VAL A 65 -22.34 13.01 2.92
N ALA A 66 -22.15 14.15 2.25
CA ALA A 66 -23.18 15.17 2.07
C ALA A 66 -24.42 14.65 1.31
N GLN A 67 -24.23 13.69 0.40
CA GLN A 67 -25.31 13.00 -0.30
C GLN A 67 -25.97 11.88 0.53
N GLY A 68 -25.54 11.64 1.78
CA GLY A 68 -26.04 10.55 2.62
C GLY A 68 -25.59 9.15 2.18
N ARG A 69 -24.61 9.05 1.26
CA ARG A 69 -24.10 7.80 0.68
C ARG A 69 -22.94 7.22 1.50
N THR A 70 -23.14 7.05 2.82
CA THR A 70 -22.11 6.67 3.80
C THR A 70 -21.36 5.39 3.43
N VAL A 71 -22.04 4.34 2.97
CA VAL A 71 -21.39 3.06 2.60
C VAL A 71 -20.39 3.25 1.45
N GLN A 72 -20.71 4.11 0.50
CA GLN A 72 -19.83 4.39 -0.63
C GLN A 72 -18.70 5.33 -0.24
N ALA A 73 -18.96 6.29 0.65
CA ALA A 73 -17.92 7.12 1.26
C ALA A 73 -16.86 6.24 1.96
N VAL A 74 -17.29 5.27 2.77
CA VAL A 74 -16.38 4.31 3.45
C VAL A 74 -15.56 3.52 2.43
N ARG A 75 -16.20 3.02 1.37
CA ARG A 75 -15.49 2.29 0.31
C ARG A 75 -14.42 3.15 -0.37
N VAL A 76 -14.78 4.38 -0.78
CA VAL A 76 -13.86 5.30 -1.45
C VAL A 76 -12.71 5.68 -0.52
N TYR A 77 -13.00 5.92 0.76
CA TYR A 77 -11.98 6.19 1.76
C TYR A 77 -10.96 5.04 1.85
N ARG A 78 -11.42 3.78 1.94
CA ARG A 78 -10.55 2.61 1.99
C ARG A 78 -9.71 2.42 0.72
N GLU A 79 -10.30 2.64 -0.44
CA GLU A 79 -9.60 2.55 -1.74
C GLU A 79 -8.50 3.61 -1.85
N ALA A 80 -8.71 4.79 -1.25
CA ALA A 80 -7.79 5.91 -1.31
C ALA A 80 -6.66 5.84 -0.26
N THR A 81 -6.96 5.39 0.96
CA THR A 81 -6.02 5.44 2.10
C THR A 81 -5.44 4.07 2.45
N GLY A 82 -6.04 2.99 1.96
CA GLY A 82 -5.71 1.63 2.39
C GLY A 82 -6.20 1.28 3.80
N ALA A 83 -6.98 2.17 4.43
CA ALA A 83 -7.49 1.97 5.78
C ALA A 83 -8.35 0.70 5.91
N ASP A 84 -8.38 0.16 7.12
CA ASP A 84 -9.28 -0.94 7.42
C ASP A 84 -10.76 -0.48 7.46
N LEU A 85 -11.68 -1.43 7.60
CA LEU A 85 -13.12 -1.10 7.57
C LEU A 85 -13.55 -0.24 8.77
N ARG A 86 -12.89 -0.41 9.92
CA ARG A 86 -13.23 0.30 11.14
C ARG A 86 -12.73 1.74 11.06
N GLU A 87 -11.47 1.93 10.72
CA GLU A 87 -10.84 3.24 10.55
C GLU A 87 -11.58 4.08 9.51
N ALA A 88 -11.93 3.47 8.37
CA ALA A 88 -12.68 4.16 7.33
C ALA A 88 -14.10 4.54 7.76
N LYS A 89 -14.78 3.69 8.55
CA LYS A 89 -16.09 4.02 9.10
C LYS A 89 -15.98 5.18 10.09
N GLU A 90 -15.04 5.13 11.01
CA GLU A 90 -14.81 6.19 12.01
C GLU A 90 -14.48 7.52 11.33
N ALA A 91 -13.64 7.52 10.30
CA ALA A 91 -13.34 8.73 9.52
C ALA A 91 -14.57 9.31 8.84
N VAL A 92 -15.37 8.47 8.19
CA VAL A 92 -16.60 8.90 7.49
C VAL A 92 -17.67 9.40 8.46
N ASP A 93 -17.79 8.79 9.64
CA ASP A 93 -18.75 9.21 10.67
C ASP A 93 -18.37 10.60 11.23
N ARG A 94 -17.07 10.87 11.45
CA ARG A 94 -16.56 12.21 11.81
C ARG A 94 -16.90 13.27 10.77
N LEU A 95 -16.73 12.95 9.48
CA LEU A 95 -17.08 13.85 8.38
C LEU A 95 -18.60 14.12 8.30
N GLY A 96 -19.42 13.16 8.75
CA GLY A 96 -20.88 13.27 8.76
C GLY A 96 -21.47 13.93 10.00
N GLY A 97 -20.65 14.30 10.99
CA GLY A 97 -21.11 14.87 12.26
C GLY A 97 -21.99 13.91 13.08
N ARG A 98 -21.80 12.58 12.92
CA ARG A 98 -22.47 11.56 13.72
C ARG A 98 -21.49 11.05 14.79
N ASP A 99 -21.46 11.72 15.92
CA ASP A 99 -20.87 11.19 17.16
C ASP A 99 -21.88 10.33 17.94
#